data_AF-A0AAN9MNH3-F1
#
_entry.id   AF-A0AAN9MNH3-F1
#
_cell.length_a   1.000
_cell.length_b   1.000
_cell.length_c   1.000
_cell.angle_alpha   90.00
_cell.angle_beta   90.00
_cell.angle_gamma   90.00
#
_symmetry.space_group_name_H-M   'P 1'
#
loop_
_entity.id
_entity.type
_entity.pdbx_description
1 polymer ?
#
loop_
_entity_poly.entity_id
_entity_poly.type
_entity_poly.pdbx_seq_one_letter_code
_entity_poly.pdbx_strand_id
1 'polypeptide(L)'
;MEEETHSTIFSIIPSAAIFNCCKKKLRQCIQKVMSQISRNFLYLNYSSNHVCYIHLIFNAPLSVLQTPTIPRSPGRAMGLLCIPTSSSAVPTFFLICCALFVSQALGARTLEPQSSLPFIWPLPEKFIFGNETLSVDPAISLSGNGAASNIVRDAFERYKGILFEHGDRFRFLRTLRPVYDVNKMIIIVHSNSEELQLGVDESYNLIVSGAQQLSGAGGVKIEANTVFGALRGLETFSQLCSFDYTTKKVEINKAPWSIRDKPRFQYRGLMLDTSRHYLPVNVIKQIIESMSYAKLNVLHWHIIDEQSFPLEVPSYPHLWKGSYSKWERYTIEDAHEIVNFSKMRGINVMAEVDVPGHAASWGVGYPDLWPSPFCNQPLDVSKKFTFEVLSGILTDMRKIFPFELFHLGGDEVNTDCWTNTSAVNKWLQSKNMTAEDAYEYFVLKAQKIALSKNWSPVNWEETFNTFPANLHPKTVVHNWLGPGVCPKAVAKGFRCIFSNQGVWYLDHLNVPWESVYTAEPLEGIHKASEKKLVIGGEVCMWGETADTSDVQQTIWPRAAAAAERLWSPRDLTTAHATEIAMKRLQYFRCLLNRRGVAAAPVTNYNARTAPDGPGSCFVQ
;
A
#
# COMPACT_ATOMS: atom_id res chain seq x y z
N MET A 1 -30.44 -25.66 -53.31
CA MET A 1 -30.47 -27.11 -53.55
C MET A 1 -30.86 -27.72 -52.22
N GLU A 2 -32.16 -27.76 -52.01
CA GLU A 2 -32.84 -28.47 -50.92
C GLU A 2 -33.07 -29.95 -51.31
N GLU A 3 -34.09 -30.58 -50.72
CA GLU A 3 -34.42 -32.03 -50.63
C GLU A 3 -33.77 -32.68 -49.38
N GLU A 4 -34.47 -32.92 -48.25
CA GLU A 4 -35.89 -33.21 -47.96
C GLU A 4 -36.34 -34.59 -48.51
N THR A 5 -36.79 -35.56 -47.70
CA THR A 5 -38.16 -35.63 -47.14
C THR A 5 -38.37 -36.78 -46.11
N HIS A 6 -39.59 -36.85 -45.54
CA HIS A 6 -40.18 -37.90 -44.67
C HIS A 6 -39.78 -37.91 -43.17
N SER A 7 -40.66 -37.72 -42.15
CA SER A 7 -42.13 -37.60 -41.95
C SER A 7 -42.96 -38.87 -41.67
N THR A 8 -43.68 -38.89 -40.52
CA THR A 8 -45.09 -39.32 -40.24
C THR A 8 -45.26 -39.31 -38.69
N ILE A 9 -45.99 -38.43 -37.97
CA ILE A 9 -47.37 -37.87 -38.01
C ILE A 9 -48.37 -38.63 -37.12
N PHE A 10 -48.97 -37.90 -36.14
CA PHE A 10 -50.36 -37.93 -35.63
C PHE A 10 -50.46 -36.78 -34.57
N SER A 11 -50.96 -35.56 -34.89
CA SER A 11 -52.34 -35.03 -34.70
C SER A 11 -52.93 -35.26 -33.27
N ILE A 12 -53.63 -34.33 -32.59
CA ILE A 12 -54.67 -33.33 -32.97
C ILE A 12 -54.56 -32.04 -32.08
N ILE A 13 -55.28 -30.95 -32.41
CA ILE A 13 -55.33 -29.62 -31.73
C ILE A 13 -56.80 -29.13 -31.57
N PRO A 14 -57.14 -27.94 -31.02
CA PRO A 14 -56.85 -27.30 -29.72
C PRO A 14 -58.14 -27.02 -28.87
N SER A 15 -57.99 -26.58 -27.60
CA SER A 15 -58.83 -25.51 -27.00
C SER A 15 -58.31 -24.98 -25.66
N ALA A 16 -58.74 -23.77 -25.28
CA ALA A 16 -58.11 -22.96 -24.23
C ALA A 16 -58.71 -23.12 -22.82
N ALA A 17 -57.84 -23.09 -21.80
CA ALA A 17 -58.14 -22.65 -20.43
C ALA A 17 -56.84 -22.24 -19.69
N ILE A 18 -56.98 -21.57 -18.54
CA ILE A 18 -55.89 -21.20 -17.61
C ILE A 18 -54.89 -20.16 -18.15
N PHE A 19 -55.35 -18.90 -18.19
CA PHE A 19 -54.51 -17.70 -18.27
C PHE A 19 -54.56 -16.96 -16.90
N ASN A 20 -53.57 -16.11 -16.60
CA ASN A 20 -53.56 -15.10 -15.52
C ASN A 20 -53.64 -15.57 -14.05
N CYS A 21 -52.50 -15.53 -13.33
CA CYS A 21 -52.51 -15.19 -11.90
C CYS A 21 -51.31 -14.30 -11.47
N CYS A 22 -50.09 -14.57 -11.95
CA CYS A 22 -48.87 -13.91 -11.43
C CYS A 22 -48.48 -12.54 -12.01
N LYS A 23 -49.27 -11.91 -12.90
CA LYS A 23 -48.98 -10.54 -13.43
C LYS A 23 -49.84 -9.41 -12.86
N LYS A 24 -50.79 -9.67 -11.94
CA LYS A 24 -51.69 -8.63 -11.39
C LYS A 24 -51.34 -8.09 -10.00
N LYS A 25 -50.61 -8.83 -9.15
CA LYS A 25 -50.29 -8.38 -7.77
C LYS A 25 -49.12 -7.37 -7.69
N LEU A 26 -48.11 -7.46 -8.56
CA LEU A 26 -46.90 -6.62 -8.44
C LEU A 26 -47.16 -5.11 -8.65
N ARG A 27 -48.13 -4.74 -9.51
CA ARG A 27 -48.50 -3.32 -9.74
C ARG A 27 -49.26 -2.68 -8.58
N GLN A 28 -49.91 -3.45 -7.71
CA GLN A 28 -50.68 -2.89 -6.57
C GLN A 28 -49.82 -2.60 -5.33
N CYS A 29 -48.65 -3.23 -5.16
CA CYS A 29 -47.73 -2.85 -4.08
C CYS A 29 -47.08 -1.48 -4.36
N ILE A 30 -46.64 -1.23 -5.60
CA ILE A 30 -45.91 0.00 -5.96
C ILE A 30 -46.79 1.25 -5.81
N GLN A 31 -48.10 1.16 -6.11
CA GLN A 31 -49.03 2.28 -5.94
C GLN A 31 -49.46 2.57 -4.48
N LYS A 32 -49.15 1.69 -3.50
CA LYS A 32 -49.47 1.92 -2.08
C LYS A 32 -48.32 2.46 -1.24
N VAL A 33 -47.09 2.46 -1.75
CA VAL A 33 -45.92 3.05 -1.07
C VAL A 33 -45.72 4.53 -1.45
N MET A 34 -46.14 4.93 -2.66
CA MET A 34 -45.95 6.28 -3.20
C MET A 34 -47.02 7.33 -2.80
N SER A 35 -47.90 7.03 -1.84
CA SER A 35 -49.02 7.93 -1.47
C SER A 35 -48.91 8.60 -0.09
N GLN A 36 -47.80 8.44 0.63
CA GLN A 36 -47.66 8.91 2.03
C GLN A 36 -46.53 9.94 2.25
N ILE A 37 -45.84 10.42 1.20
CA ILE A 37 -44.76 11.43 1.31
C ILE A 37 -44.90 12.51 0.22
N SER A 38 -45.80 13.48 0.42
CA SER A 38 -45.69 14.81 -0.19
C SER A 38 -46.60 15.83 0.52
N ARG A 39 -46.10 17.07 0.71
CA ARG A 39 -46.79 18.27 1.26
C ARG A 39 -47.15 18.19 2.75
N ASN A 40 -47.12 19.22 3.58
CA ASN A 40 -46.39 20.51 3.75
C ASN A 40 -46.53 20.81 5.30
N PHE A 41 -45.85 21.71 6.02
CA PHE A 41 -45.48 23.12 5.82
C PHE A 41 -44.46 23.57 6.93
N LEU A 42 -44.18 24.87 7.02
CA LEU A 42 -43.18 25.61 7.83
C LEU A 42 -42.98 25.29 9.34
N TYR A 43 -41.74 25.58 9.79
CA TYR A 43 -41.31 26.19 11.07
C TYR A 43 -42.23 26.18 12.32
N LEU A 44 -41.67 25.72 13.46
CA LEU A 44 -41.64 26.46 14.73
C LEU A 44 -40.63 25.85 15.72
N ASN A 45 -40.06 26.67 16.62
CA ASN A 45 -39.28 26.21 17.78
C ASN A 45 -40.23 25.83 18.94
N TYR A 46 -39.88 24.84 19.76
CA TYR A 46 -39.87 24.92 21.23
C TYR A 46 -39.12 23.73 21.85
N SER A 47 -38.94 23.72 23.18
CA SER A 47 -37.97 22.89 23.90
C SER A 47 -38.56 21.79 24.80
N SER A 48 -37.64 20.94 25.27
CA SER A 48 -37.60 20.28 26.61
C SER A 48 -38.51 19.07 26.95
N ASN A 49 -37.83 18.08 27.54
CA ASN A 49 -38.24 17.13 28.60
C ASN A 49 -38.80 15.72 28.27
N HIS A 50 -38.37 14.81 29.15
CA HIS A 50 -38.45 13.35 29.19
C HIS A 50 -39.81 12.68 28.95
N VAL A 51 -39.73 11.49 28.32
CA VAL A 51 -40.55 10.31 28.68
C VAL A 51 -39.65 9.05 28.63
N CYS A 52 -39.74 8.17 29.62
CA CYS A 52 -39.14 6.83 29.62
C CYS A 52 -40.21 5.77 29.28
N TYR A 53 -39.83 4.61 28.73
CA TYR A 53 -40.14 3.30 29.36
C TYR A 53 -39.70 2.03 28.59
N ILE A 54 -39.46 0.97 29.38
CA ILE A 54 -39.65 -0.47 29.12
C ILE A 54 -38.83 -1.13 28.00
N HIS A 55 -37.86 -1.95 28.42
CA HIS A 55 -37.50 -3.19 27.71
C HIS A 55 -38.56 -4.26 28.00
N LEU A 56 -39.07 -4.94 26.97
CA LEU A 56 -39.86 -6.17 27.12
C LEU A 56 -38.94 -7.39 27.05
N ILE A 57 -38.95 -8.20 28.11
CA ILE A 57 -38.37 -9.55 28.14
C ILE A 57 -39.52 -10.54 27.96
N PHE A 58 -39.44 -11.39 26.94
CA PHE A 58 -40.33 -12.55 26.81
C PHE A 58 -39.67 -13.80 27.37
N ASN A 59 -40.40 -14.53 28.21
CA ASN A 59 -39.99 -15.79 28.81
C ASN A 59 -41.20 -16.74 28.81
N ALA A 60 -41.07 -17.92 28.20
CA ALA A 60 -42.06 -19.01 28.26
C ALA A 60 -41.36 -20.37 28.10
N PRO A 61 -41.85 -21.47 28.72
CA PRO A 61 -40.96 -22.54 29.18
C PRO A 61 -41.36 -23.98 28.75
N LEU A 62 -40.64 -24.97 29.32
CA LEU A 62 -40.91 -26.43 29.35
C LEU A 62 -40.50 -27.22 28.07
N SER A 63 -39.94 -28.45 28.15
CA SER A 63 -39.46 -29.23 29.31
C SER A 63 -38.66 -30.51 28.95
N VAL A 64 -37.60 -30.80 29.75
CA VAL A 64 -37.26 -32.13 30.33
C VAL A 64 -36.87 -33.32 29.42
N LEU A 65 -35.60 -33.79 29.53
CA LEU A 65 -35.24 -35.17 29.96
C LEU A 65 -33.71 -35.42 30.18
N GLN A 66 -33.39 -36.02 31.33
CA GLN A 66 -32.26 -36.91 31.69
C GLN A 66 -30.75 -36.57 31.48
N THR A 67 -30.03 -36.62 32.60
CA THR A 67 -28.61 -37.06 32.75
C THR A 67 -28.57 -38.42 33.47
N PRO A 68 -27.47 -39.20 33.52
CA PRO A 68 -26.34 -38.97 34.46
C PRO A 68 -24.97 -39.27 33.78
N THR A 69 -23.78 -39.51 34.39
CA THR A 69 -23.31 -39.74 35.78
C THR A 69 -21.83 -39.31 35.92
N ILE A 70 -21.30 -39.14 37.15
CA ILE A 70 -19.84 -39.05 37.45
C ILE A 70 -19.53 -39.94 38.67
N PRO A 71 -18.39 -40.67 38.69
CA PRO A 71 -17.54 -40.72 39.88
C PRO A 71 -16.01 -40.77 39.57
N ARG A 72 -15.05 -40.48 40.45
CA ARG A 72 -14.96 -39.70 41.72
C ARG A 72 -13.47 -39.50 42.07
N SER A 73 -13.14 -38.51 42.91
CA SER A 73 -11.84 -38.39 43.62
C SER A 73 -11.89 -39.02 45.02
N PRO A 74 -10.73 -39.22 45.69
CA PRO A 74 -10.32 -38.38 46.83
C PRO A 74 -8.79 -38.07 46.83
N GLY A 75 -8.15 -37.25 47.67
CA GLY A 75 -8.45 -36.34 48.82
C GLY A 75 -7.15 -35.56 49.14
N ARG A 76 -6.90 -34.72 50.17
CA ARG A 76 -7.55 -34.23 51.43
C ARG A 76 -7.06 -32.76 51.66
N ALA A 77 -7.76 -31.86 52.38
CA ALA A 77 -7.68 -31.52 53.82
C ALA A 77 -6.26 -31.19 54.38
N MET A 78 -6.02 -30.25 55.31
CA MET A 78 -6.93 -29.51 56.23
C MET A 78 -6.22 -28.29 56.89
N GLY A 79 -6.94 -27.26 57.38
CA GLY A 79 -6.39 -26.27 58.36
C GLY A 79 -7.00 -24.86 58.33
N LEU A 80 -7.29 -24.28 59.51
CA LEU A 80 -7.74 -22.88 59.72
C LEU A 80 -6.73 -22.13 60.61
N LEU A 81 -6.62 -20.80 60.47
CA LEU A 81 -6.91 -19.83 61.56
C LEU A 81 -7.01 -18.38 61.01
N CYS A 82 -7.49 -17.44 61.83
CA CYS A 82 -7.76 -16.03 61.49
C CYS A 82 -7.32 -15.07 62.62
N ILE A 83 -7.65 -13.77 62.47
CA ILE A 83 -7.69 -12.67 63.48
C ILE A 83 -6.41 -11.79 63.58
N PRO A 84 -6.53 -10.43 63.69
CA PRO A 84 -5.77 -9.52 62.82
C PRO A 84 -5.22 -8.25 63.55
N THR A 85 -5.56 -7.03 63.07
CA THR A 85 -5.28 -5.65 63.58
C THR A 85 -3.85 -5.12 63.31
N SER A 86 -3.63 -3.94 62.68
CA SER A 86 -3.90 -2.50 63.00
C SER A 86 -2.77 -1.85 63.84
N SER A 87 -2.49 -0.54 63.84
CA SER A 87 -3.09 0.63 63.15
C SER A 87 -2.09 1.81 63.03
N SER A 88 -2.41 2.78 62.17
CA SER A 88 -2.10 4.24 62.22
C SER A 88 -1.06 4.81 63.22
N ALA A 89 -0.13 5.64 62.72
CA ALA A 89 -0.01 7.07 63.13
C ALA A 89 1.00 7.87 62.27
N VAL A 90 0.73 9.17 62.09
CA VAL A 90 1.60 10.23 61.54
C VAL A 90 1.41 11.45 62.45
N PRO A 91 2.48 12.11 62.96
CA PRO A 91 2.79 13.45 62.45
C PRO A 91 4.27 13.90 62.47
N THR A 92 4.66 14.55 61.36
CA THR A 92 5.39 15.82 61.23
C THR A 92 6.36 16.31 62.33
N PHE A 93 7.60 16.63 61.93
CA PHE A 93 8.33 17.81 62.46
C PHE A 93 9.22 18.47 61.37
N PHE A 94 9.88 19.59 61.68
CA PHE A 94 10.18 20.67 60.72
C PHE A 94 11.68 21.08 60.65
N LEU A 95 12.13 21.41 59.43
CA LEU A 95 13.24 22.32 59.02
C LEU A 95 14.74 22.05 59.33
N ILE A 96 15.53 22.37 58.27
CA ILE A 96 16.90 22.95 58.23
C ILE A 96 18.09 22.11 58.72
N CYS A 97 18.99 21.77 57.78
CA CYS A 97 20.35 22.32 57.79
C CYS A 97 20.99 22.29 56.39
N CYS A 98 21.84 23.26 56.07
CA CYS A 98 22.45 23.41 54.74
C CYS A 98 23.79 22.67 54.62
N ALA A 99 24.03 22.05 53.47
CA ALA A 99 25.37 21.59 53.05
C ALA A 99 25.60 21.90 51.56
N LEU A 100 26.26 23.02 51.28
CA LEU A 100 26.88 23.28 49.99
C LEU A 100 28.16 22.45 49.89
N PHE A 101 28.45 21.81 48.74
CA PHE A 101 29.79 21.84 48.14
C PHE A 101 29.85 21.28 46.72
N VAL A 102 30.64 21.95 45.88
CA VAL A 102 31.21 21.53 44.58
C VAL A 102 30.26 20.93 43.52
N SER A 103 29.74 21.79 42.65
CA SER A 103 29.27 21.38 41.32
C SER A 103 30.47 21.25 40.35
N GLN A 104 30.85 20.04 39.96
CA GLN A 104 31.74 19.85 38.81
C GLN A 104 30.92 19.83 37.52
N ALA A 105 31.31 20.67 36.55
CA ALA A 105 30.61 20.83 35.28
C ALA A 105 30.92 19.70 34.29
N LEU A 106 30.29 18.53 34.47
CA LEU A 106 30.15 17.56 33.39
C LEU A 106 28.98 17.99 32.50
N GLY A 107 29.30 18.34 31.26
CA GLY A 107 28.35 18.85 30.25
C GLY A 107 27.41 17.77 29.72
N ALA A 108 26.55 17.22 30.57
CA ALA A 108 25.38 16.47 30.15
C ALA A 108 24.50 17.41 29.31
N ARG A 109 24.42 17.15 28.00
CA ARG A 109 23.40 17.76 27.15
C ARG A 109 22.04 17.21 27.58
N THR A 110 21.38 17.92 28.49
CA THR A 110 19.94 17.79 28.69
C THR A 110 19.28 18.01 27.34
N LEU A 111 18.73 16.94 26.75
CA LEU A 111 17.78 17.06 25.66
C LEU A 111 16.64 17.95 26.16
N GLU A 112 16.42 19.10 25.53
CA GLU A 112 15.23 19.89 25.81
C GLU A 112 13.98 19.02 25.56
N PRO A 113 12.92 19.17 26.36
CA PRO A 113 11.68 18.41 26.15
C PRO A 113 11.17 18.71 24.74
N GLN A 114 11.07 17.68 23.89
CA GLN A 114 10.80 17.83 22.46
C GLN A 114 9.56 18.71 22.22
N SER A 115 9.79 19.94 21.76
CA SER A 115 8.73 20.83 21.31
C SER A 115 8.05 20.19 20.11
N SER A 116 6.72 20.03 20.21
CA SER A 116 5.90 19.13 19.37
C SER A 116 6.42 18.90 17.94
N LEU A 117 6.96 17.70 17.71
CA LEU A 117 7.36 17.25 16.38
C LEU A 117 6.19 17.42 15.39
N PRO A 118 6.45 17.89 14.17
CA PRO A 118 5.38 18.29 13.26
C PRO A 118 4.65 17.07 12.69
N PHE A 119 3.37 17.25 12.35
CA PHE A 119 2.50 16.22 11.78
C PHE A 119 2.78 15.98 10.28
N ILE A 120 4.04 15.69 9.96
CA ILE A 120 4.56 15.38 8.63
C ILE A 120 4.90 13.88 8.57
N TRP A 121 4.65 13.26 7.42
CA TRP A 121 4.89 11.86 7.15
C TRP A 121 5.29 11.60 5.66
N PRO A 122 6.38 10.89 5.37
CA PRO A 122 7.51 10.60 6.26
C PRO A 122 8.17 11.86 6.84
N LEU A 123 8.75 11.74 8.03
CA LEU A 123 9.47 12.81 8.72
C LEU A 123 10.78 13.19 7.96
N PRO A 124 10.98 14.46 7.57
CA PRO A 124 12.14 14.86 6.75
C PRO A 124 13.51 14.69 7.44
N GLU A 125 14.59 14.50 6.66
CA GLU A 125 15.96 14.36 7.20
C GLU A 125 16.35 15.53 8.13
N LYS A 126 16.04 16.77 7.72
CA LYS A 126 16.35 18.00 8.48
C LYS A 126 15.25 19.03 8.27
N PHE A 127 14.75 19.62 9.35
CA PHE A 127 13.74 20.69 9.30
C PHE A 127 13.96 21.71 10.42
N ILE A 128 13.60 22.96 10.14
CA ILE A 128 13.50 24.07 11.09
C ILE A 128 12.15 24.75 10.82
N PHE A 129 11.44 25.13 11.90
CA PHE A 129 10.15 25.81 11.85
C PHE A 129 10.11 26.98 12.86
N GLY A 130 9.23 27.94 12.61
CA GLY A 130 8.96 29.08 13.50
C GLY A 130 7.63 28.96 14.24
N ASN A 131 6.97 30.09 14.46
CA ASN A 131 5.71 30.21 15.21
C ASN A 131 4.63 31.07 14.50
N GLU A 132 4.89 31.54 13.28
CA GLU A 132 3.92 32.29 12.48
C GLU A 132 2.88 31.36 11.82
N THR A 133 1.71 31.90 11.49
CA THR A 133 0.73 31.25 10.62
C THR A 133 0.51 32.14 9.39
N LEU A 134 0.68 31.58 8.19
CA LEU A 134 0.61 32.29 6.91
C LEU A 134 -0.55 31.78 6.07
N SER A 135 -1.33 32.68 5.46
CA SER A 135 -2.44 32.29 4.60
C SER A 135 -2.05 32.20 3.12
N VAL A 136 -2.61 31.22 2.41
CA VAL A 136 -2.27 30.88 1.03
C VAL A 136 -3.41 31.25 0.07
N ASP A 137 -3.11 31.96 -1.03
CA ASP A 137 -4.10 32.30 -2.06
C ASP A 137 -4.51 31.05 -2.86
N PRO A 138 -5.80 30.74 -3.03
CA PRO A 138 -6.27 29.72 -3.97
C PRO A 138 -5.84 29.93 -5.44
N ALA A 139 -5.41 31.15 -5.78
CA ALA A 139 -4.82 31.52 -7.07
C ALA A 139 -3.27 31.56 -7.03
N ILE A 140 -2.65 30.84 -6.08
CA ILE A 140 -1.19 30.68 -6.00
C ILE A 140 -0.59 30.34 -7.36
N SER A 141 0.46 31.09 -7.74
CA SER A 141 1.12 31.00 -9.04
C SER A 141 2.37 30.11 -8.99
N LEU A 142 2.55 29.26 -10.01
CA LEU A 142 3.78 28.49 -10.21
C LEU A 142 4.78 29.29 -11.05
N SER A 143 6.07 29.18 -10.72
CA SER A 143 7.17 29.86 -11.42
C SER A 143 8.51 29.15 -11.19
N GLY A 144 9.59 29.62 -11.84
CA GLY A 144 10.89 28.93 -11.88
C GLY A 144 10.99 27.98 -13.07
N ASN A 145 12.18 27.43 -13.34
CA ASN A 145 12.40 26.58 -14.51
C ASN A 145 11.66 25.22 -14.41
N GLY A 146 11.38 24.74 -13.20
CA GLY A 146 10.54 23.56 -12.98
C GLY A 146 9.13 23.69 -13.58
N ALA A 147 8.61 24.90 -13.75
CA ALA A 147 7.31 25.15 -14.36
C ALA A 147 7.22 24.76 -15.85
N ALA A 148 8.35 24.53 -16.51
CA ALA A 148 8.39 24.02 -17.90
C ALA A 148 8.11 22.50 -17.99
N SER A 149 8.31 21.75 -16.91
CA SER A 149 8.03 20.31 -16.85
C SER A 149 6.53 20.06 -16.73
N ASN A 150 6.00 19.15 -17.57
CA ASN A 150 4.63 18.67 -17.45
C ASN A 150 4.43 17.91 -16.12
N ILE A 151 5.40 17.08 -15.72
CA ILE A 151 5.37 16.33 -14.45
C ILE A 151 5.20 17.29 -13.25
N VAL A 152 5.98 18.37 -13.22
CA VAL A 152 5.92 19.36 -12.12
C VAL A 152 4.65 20.20 -12.16
N ARG A 153 4.23 20.68 -13.34
CA ARG A 153 3.03 21.53 -13.48
C ARG A 153 1.75 20.77 -13.16
N ASP A 154 1.62 19.56 -13.67
CA ASP A 154 0.41 18.75 -13.48
C ASP A 154 0.32 18.22 -12.03
N ALA A 155 1.47 18.01 -11.37
CA ALA A 155 1.53 17.78 -9.93
C ALA A 155 1.17 19.03 -9.09
N PHE A 156 1.63 20.22 -9.48
CA PHE A 156 1.26 21.48 -8.81
C PHE A 156 -0.26 21.72 -8.85
N GLU A 157 -0.90 21.57 -10.00
CA GLU A 157 -2.36 21.73 -10.12
C GLU A 157 -3.13 20.61 -9.39
N ARG A 158 -2.62 19.37 -9.35
CA ARG A 158 -3.16 18.30 -8.47
C ARG A 158 -3.13 18.70 -7.00
N TYR A 159 -1.99 19.14 -6.47
CA TYR A 159 -1.87 19.54 -5.06
C TYR A 159 -2.71 20.77 -4.73
N LYS A 160 -2.82 21.72 -5.66
CA LYS A 160 -3.72 22.88 -5.55
C LYS A 160 -5.19 22.44 -5.50
N GLY A 161 -5.60 21.46 -6.31
CA GLY A 161 -6.92 20.84 -6.22
C GLY A 161 -7.19 20.19 -4.86
N ILE A 162 -6.22 19.44 -4.32
CA ILE A 162 -6.30 18.81 -2.99
C ILE A 162 -6.38 19.85 -1.86
N LEU A 163 -5.58 20.92 -1.92
CA LEU A 163 -5.52 21.92 -0.86
C LEU A 163 -6.74 22.85 -0.83
N PHE A 164 -7.32 23.15 -2.00
CA PHE A 164 -8.40 24.12 -2.15
C PHE A 164 -9.77 23.48 -2.50
N GLU A 165 -10.03 22.23 -2.10
CA GLU A 165 -11.32 21.56 -2.31
C GLU A 165 -12.50 22.32 -1.66
N HIS A 166 -12.29 22.81 -0.43
CA HIS A 166 -13.20 23.70 0.29
C HIS A 166 -13.09 25.18 -0.15
N GLY A 167 -12.37 25.44 -1.25
CA GLY A 167 -12.09 26.77 -1.77
C GLY A 167 -13.36 27.52 -2.18
N ASP A 168 -13.23 28.85 -2.22
CA ASP A 168 -14.35 29.77 -2.39
C ASP A 168 -14.97 29.70 -3.79
N ARG A 169 -15.90 28.76 -3.99
CA ARG A 169 -16.71 28.59 -5.22
C ARG A 169 -17.51 29.85 -5.60
N PHE A 170 -17.60 30.82 -4.68
CA PHE A 170 -18.27 32.10 -4.85
C PHE A 170 -17.30 33.30 -4.79
N ARG A 171 -15.99 33.09 -5.05
CA ARG A 171 -14.94 34.16 -5.11
C ARG A 171 -15.34 35.36 -5.97
N PHE A 172 -16.22 35.17 -6.97
CA PHE A 172 -16.74 36.23 -7.85
C PHE A 172 -17.79 37.16 -7.18
N LEU A 173 -18.37 36.78 -6.03
CA LEU A 173 -19.35 37.59 -5.29
C LEU A 173 -18.70 38.51 -4.23
N ARG A 174 -17.39 38.39 -3.98
CA ARG A 174 -16.69 39.15 -2.93
C ARG A 174 -16.10 40.45 -3.49
N THR A 175 -16.65 41.57 -3.05
CA THR A 175 -16.27 42.93 -3.49
C THR A 175 -14.88 43.37 -3.04
N LEU A 176 -14.35 42.77 -1.97
CA LEU A 176 -12.97 42.97 -1.50
C LEU A 176 -12.15 41.70 -1.76
N ARG A 177 -11.02 41.85 -2.47
CA ARG A 177 -10.02 40.77 -2.60
C ARG A 177 -9.39 40.52 -1.22
N PRO A 178 -9.42 39.29 -0.69
CA PRO A 178 -8.69 38.98 0.53
C PRO A 178 -7.18 39.15 0.29
N VAL A 179 -6.47 39.70 1.27
CA VAL A 179 -5.01 39.63 1.30
C VAL A 179 -4.60 38.22 1.77
N TYR A 180 -3.61 37.67 1.08
CA TYR A 180 -2.96 36.41 1.37
C TYR A 180 -1.45 36.63 1.39
N ASP A 181 -0.78 35.94 2.29
CA ASP A 181 0.65 36.07 2.54
C ASP A 181 1.43 35.31 1.44
N VAL A 182 1.00 34.07 1.15
CA VAL A 182 1.62 33.22 0.14
C VAL A 182 0.79 33.20 -1.16
N ASN A 183 1.29 33.85 -2.20
CA ASN A 183 0.65 33.96 -3.52
C ASN A 183 1.49 33.38 -4.69
N LYS A 184 2.73 32.92 -4.41
CA LYS A 184 3.68 32.46 -5.43
C LYS A 184 4.57 31.34 -4.90
N MET A 185 4.66 30.27 -5.69
CA MET A 185 5.62 29.17 -5.52
C MET A 185 6.69 29.25 -6.63
N ILE A 186 7.95 29.07 -6.25
CA ILE A 186 9.09 28.97 -7.15
C ILE A 186 9.63 27.54 -7.08
N ILE A 187 9.58 26.79 -8.19
CA ILE A 187 10.19 25.46 -8.28
C ILE A 187 11.41 25.54 -9.20
N ILE A 188 12.58 25.22 -8.64
CA ILE A 188 13.84 25.11 -9.36
C ILE A 188 14.20 23.62 -9.48
N VAL A 189 14.52 23.19 -10.70
CA VAL A 189 15.01 21.83 -11.00
C VAL A 189 16.32 21.95 -11.75
N HIS A 190 17.38 21.28 -11.27
CA HIS A 190 18.72 21.42 -11.85
C HIS A 190 18.97 20.50 -13.06
N SER A 191 18.33 19.33 -13.13
CA SER A 191 18.43 18.41 -14.27
C SER A 191 17.28 18.59 -15.25
N ASN A 192 17.61 18.63 -16.55
CA ASN A 192 16.63 18.56 -17.64
C ASN A 192 16.16 17.11 -17.93
N SER A 193 16.69 16.10 -17.25
CA SER A 193 16.26 14.71 -17.43
C SER A 193 14.99 14.40 -16.63
N GLU A 194 13.98 13.91 -17.34
CA GLU A 194 12.78 13.29 -16.77
C GLU A 194 12.82 11.76 -16.88
N GLU A 195 14.02 11.15 -16.95
CA GLU A 195 14.14 9.69 -16.86
C GLU A 195 13.93 9.21 -15.42
N LEU A 196 13.07 8.21 -15.26
CA LEU A 196 12.74 7.60 -13.97
C LEU A 196 13.30 6.18 -13.94
N GLN A 197 14.28 5.95 -13.06
CA GLN A 197 14.95 4.68 -12.82
C GLN A 197 15.29 4.51 -11.32
N LEU A 198 15.89 3.38 -10.96
CA LEU A 198 16.40 3.14 -9.61
C LEU A 198 17.50 4.14 -9.25
N GLY A 199 17.47 4.71 -8.05
CA GLY A 199 18.51 5.62 -7.57
C GLY A 199 18.46 7.03 -8.18
N VAL A 200 17.38 7.42 -8.87
CA VAL A 200 17.16 8.81 -9.29
C VAL A 200 17.16 9.75 -8.08
N ASP A 201 17.68 10.97 -8.24
CA ASP A 201 17.81 11.91 -7.12
C ASP A 201 16.45 12.54 -6.74
N GLU A 202 15.87 12.00 -5.67
CA GLU A 202 14.62 12.45 -5.03
C GLU A 202 14.83 13.49 -3.92
N SER A 203 16.04 14.06 -3.78
CA SER A 203 16.32 15.08 -2.76
C SER A 203 15.74 16.46 -3.12
N TYR A 204 15.36 17.22 -2.09
CA TYR A 204 14.85 18.56 -2.23
C TYR A 204 15.15 19.44 -1.02
N ASN A 205 15.15 20.76 -1.27
CA ASN A 205 15.11 21.80 -0.26
C ASN A 205 13.78 22.53 -0.41
N LEU A 206 13.02 22.69 0.67
CA LEU A 206 11.75 23.42 0.73
C LEU A 206 11.88 24.56 1.74
N ILE A 207 11.65 25.78 1.30
CA ILE A 207 11.67 27.00 2.11
C ILE A 207 10.29 27.66 2.04
N VAL A 208 9.73 28.02 3.20
CA VAL A 208 8.57 28.91 3.31
C VAL A 208 9.01 30.14 4.08
N SER A 209 8.99 31.31 3.43
CA SER A 209 9.41 32.57 4.03
C SER A 209 8.40 33.11 5.03
N GLY A 210 8.87 33.70 6.14
CA GLY A 210 8.03 34.32 7.15
C GLY A 210 7.47 35.66 6.69
N ALA A 211 6.40 36.13 7.34
CA ALA A 211 5.55 37.25 6.87
C ALA A 211 6.35 38.50 6.47
N GLN A 212 7.36 38.86 7.27
CA GLN A 212 8.19 40.06 7.07
C GLN A 212 9.08 39.99 5.80
N GLN A 213 9.32 38.80 5.26
CA GLN A 213 10.21 38.56 4.11
C GLN A 213 9.48 38.49 2.76
N LEU A 214 8.14 38.47 2.78
CA LEU A 214 7.28 38.31 1.60
C LEU A 214 7.19 39.58 0.73
N SER A 215 7.76 40.69 1.21
CA SER A 215 7.77 42.03 0.61
C SER A 215 8.52 42.16 -0.74
N GLY A 216 8.94 41.05 -1.37
CA GLY A 216 9.69 41.07 -2.64
C GLY A 216 10.14 39.70 -3.16
N ALA A 217 10.15 38.65 -2.32
CA ALA A 217 10.44 37.28 -2.72
C ALA A 217 9.20 36.39 -2.58
N GLY A 218 9.05 35.39 -3.47
CA GLY A 218 7.91 34.47 -3.44
C GLY A 218 7.90 33.60 -2.19
N GLY A 219 6.75 33.48 -1.53
CA GLY A 219 6.64 32.90 -0.20
C GLY A 219 6.98 31.41 -0.06
N VAL A 220 7.03 30.66 -1.16
CA VAL A 220 7.46 29.25 -1.16
C VAL A 220 8.50 29.02 -2.24
N LYS A 221 9.61 28.38 -1.89
CA LYS A 221 10.62 27.88 -2.83
C LYS A 221 10.86 26.39 -2.63
N ILE A 222 10.77 25.60 -3.69
CA ILE A 222 11.26 24.22 -3.77
C ILE A 222 12.46 24.22 -4.72
N GLU A 223 13.55 23.56 -4.33
CA GLU A 223 14.74 23.38 -5.16
C GLU A 223 15.23 21.94 -5.07
N ALA A 224 15.30 21.25 -6.21
CA ALA A 224 15.61 19.83 -6.31
C ALA A 224 16.53 19.52 -7.49
N ASN A 225 17.25 18.39 -7.41
CA ASN A 225 18.14 17.97 -8.49
C ASN A 225 17.38 17.39 -9.69
N THR A 226 16.23 16.72 -9.47
CA THR A 226 15.33 16.26 -10.54
C THR A 226 13.89 16.69 -10.29
N VAL A 227 13.04 16.53 -11.33
CA VAL A 227 11.59 16.72 -11.20
C VAL A 227 10.98 15.84 -10.11
N PHE A 228 11.54 14.66 -9.83
CA PHE A 228 11.02 13.73 -8.82
C PHE A 228 11.29 14.22 -7.40
N GLY A 229 12.45 14.83 -7.13
CA GLY A 229 12.69 15.55 -5.88
C GLY A 229 11.70 16.69 -5.67
N ALA A 230 11.36 17.44 -6.73
CA ALA A 230 10.33 18.48 -6.66
C ALA A 230 8.92 17.91 -6.34
N LEU A 231 8.58 16.71 -6.82
CA LEU A 231 7.33 16.02 -6.43
C LEU A 231 7.31 15.69 -4.92
N ARG A 232 8.43 15.24 -4.34
CA ARG A 232 8.52 14.96 -2.89
C ARG A 232 8.44 16.25 -2.06
N GLY A 233 9.01 17.35 -2.55
CA GLY A 233 8.86 18.68 -1.97
C GLY A 233 7.42 19.21 -2.02
N LEU A 234 6.69 18.95 -3.12
CA LEU A 234 5.28 19.30 -3.25
C LEU A 234 4.39 18.53 -2.26
N GLU A 235 4.62 17.22 -2.07
CA GLU A 235 3.92 16.45 -1.03
C GLU A 235 4.18 17.05 0.36
N THR A 236 5.44 17.24 0.74
CA THR A 236 5.77 17.81 2.07
C THR A 236 5.16 19.20 2.26
N PHE A 237 5.21 20.08 1.23
CA PHE A 237 4.52 21.38 1.28
C PHE A 237 3.01 21.23 1.51
N SER A 238 2.36 20.27 0.86
CA SER A 238 0.93 20.02 1.03
C SER A 238 0.55 19.52 2.44
N GLN A 239 1.51 18.97 3.20
CA GLN A 239 1.33 18.58 4.60
C GLN A 239 1.56 19.73 5.60
N LEU A 240 2.30 20.77 5.20
CA LEU A 240 2.42 22.01 5.99
C LEU A 240 1.13 22.85 5.94
N CYS A 241 0.27 22.60 4.95
CA CYS A 241 -0.96 23.34 4.71
C CYS A 241 -2.18 22.68 5.38
N SER A 242 -3.02 23.50 6.01
CA SER A 242 -4.30 23.09 6.60
C SER A 242 -5.41 24.09 6.26
N PHE A 243 -6.60 23.62 5.90
CA PHE A 243 -7.77 24.49 5.77
C PHE A 243 -8.38 24.78 7.15
N ASP A 244 -8.41 26.05 7.55
CA ASP A 244 -9.08 26.47 8.78
C ASP A 244 -10.56 26.75 8.54
N TYR A 245 -11.40 26.12 9.37
CA TYR A 245 -12.86 26.17 9.25
C TYR A 245 -13.47 27.45 9.84
N THR A 246 -12.69 28.30 10.51
CA THR A 246 -13.11 29.59 11.08
C THR A 246 -12.81 30.74 10.10
N THR A 247 -11.55 30.84 9.64
CA THR A 247 -11.09 31.87 8.68
C THR A 247 -11.53 31.58 7.25
N LYS A 248 -11.85 30.32 6.94
CA LYS A 248 -12.13 29.78 5.59
C LYS A 248 -10.95 29.97 4.62
N LYS A 249 -9.72 29.91 5.14
CA LYS A 249 -8.49 29.95 4.34
C LYS A 249 -7.70 28.64 4.43
N VAL A 250 -6.81 28.41 3.47
CA VAL A 250 -5.69 27.47 3.64
C VAL A 250 -4.54 28.22 4.30
N GLU A 251 -3.97 27.64 5.34
CA GLU A 251 -2.98 28.26 6.21
C GLU A 251 -1.81 27.31 6.47
N ILE A 252 -0.60 27.87 6.50
CA ILE A 252 0.66 27.19 6.83
C ILE A 252 1.01 27.58 8.26
N ASN A 253 0.99 26.61 9.17
CA ASN A 253 1.32 26.81 10.58
C ASN A 253 2.82 26.63 10.86
N LYS A 254 3.33 27.25 11.92
CA LYS A 254 4.76 27.21 12.34
C LYS A 254 5.74 27.74 11.27
N ALA A 255 5.35 28.73 10.48
CA ALA A 255 6.27 29.42 9.56
C ALA A 255 7.25 30.35 10.32
N PRO A 256 8.39 30.75 9.71
CA PRO A 256 8.99 30.25 8.47
C PRO A 256 9.38 28.78 8.56
N TRP A 257 9.48 28.10 7.41
CA TRP A 257 9.98 26.72 7.30
C TRP A 257 11.26 26.66 6.49
N SER A 258 12.18 25.78 6.91
CA SER A 258 13.35 25.37 6.13
C SER A 258 13.55 23.88 6.28
N ILE A 259 13.29 23.13 5.21
CA ILE A 259 13.35 21.66 5.15
C ILE A 259 14.39 21.26 4.11
N ARG A 260 15.23 20.28 4.45
CA ARG A 260 16.21 19.65 3.54
C ARG A 260 16.10 18.15 3.72
N ASP A 261 15.80 17.45 2.65
CA ASP A 261 15.25 16.09 2.74
C ASP A 261 15.59 15.23 1.51
N LYS A 262 15.63 13.92 1.74
CA LYS A 262 15.98 12.88 0.77
C LYS A 262 15.62 11.51 1.36
N PRO A 263 15.39 10.47 0.55
CA PRO A 263 15.15 9.13 1.08
C PRO A 263 16.44 8.49 1.64
N ARG A 264 16.26 7.64 2.64
CA ARG A 264 17.29 6.75 3.20
C ARG A 264 17.61 5.58 2.25
N PHE A 265 16.62 5.05 1.54
CA PHE A 265 16.77 3.95 0.57
C PHE A 265 16.20 4.31 -0.80
N GLN A 266 16.82 3.79 -1.86
CA GLN A 266 16.47 4.08 -3.26
C GLN A 266 15.31 3.24 -3.78
N TYR A 267 15.07 2.05 -3.22
CA TYR A 267 13.92 1.20 -3.52
C TYR A 267 12.91 1.29 -2.37
N ARG A 268 11.69 1.76 -2.63
CA ARG A 268 10.63 1.89 -1.61
C ARG A 268 9.32 1.41 -2.21
N GLY A 269 9.11 0.11 -2.08
CA GLY A 269 8.08 -0.64 -2.78
C GLY A 269 6.74 -0.72 -2.05
N LEU A 270 5.68 -0.86 -2.84
CA LEU A 270 4.45 -1.56 -2.46
C LEU A 270 4.17 -2.57 -3.58
N MET A 271 3.99 -3.84 -3.22
CA MET A 271 3.51 -4.85 -4.15
C MET A 271 1.99 -4.84 -4.22
N LEU A 272 1.43 -5.07 -5.40
CA LEU A 272 0.01 -5.39 -5.62
C LEU A 272 -0.11 -6.66 -6.42
N ASP A 273 -0.67 -7.70 -5.79
CA ASP A 273 -1.27 -8.83 -6.48
C ASP A 273 -2.55 -8.39 -7.19
N THR A 274 -2.66 -8.75 -8.47
CA THR A 274 -3.84 -8.51 -9.31
C THR A 274 -4.30 -9.77 -10.05
N SER A 275 -3.77 -10.93 -9.64
CA SER A 275 -4.07 -12.24 -10.21
C SER A 275 -5.03 -13.03 -9.33
N ARG A 276 -4.84 -13.04 -8.01
CA ARG A 276 -5.72 -13.75 -7.05
C ARG A 276 -7.08 -13.06 -6.91
N HIS A 277 -7.12 -11.75 -7.10
CA HIS A 277 -8.33 -10.97 -7.41
C HIS A 277 -7.98 -9.85 -8.39
N TYR A 278 -8.85 -9.59 -9.36
CA TYR A 278 -8.67 -8.50 -10.31
C TYR A 278 -8.91 -7.13 -9.67
N LEU A 279 -7.98 -6.19 -9.85
CA LEU A 279 -8.14 -4.79 -9.43
C LEU A 279 -8.36 -3.87 -10.64
N PRO A 280 -9.52 -3.22 -10.81
CA PRO A 280 -9.76 -2.27 -11.89
C PRO A 280 -8.70 -1.15 -11.93
N VAL A 281 -8.36 -0.70 -13.14
CA VAL A 281 -7.30 0.29 -13.40
C VAL A 281 -7.44 1.57 -12.56
N ASN A 282 -8.67 2.02 -12.27
CA ASN A 282 -8.91 3.16 -11.39
C ASN A 282 -8.56 2.90 -9.91
N VAL A 283 -8.69 1.66 -9.42
CA VAL A 283 -8.27 1.26 -8.06
C VAL A 283 -6.75 1.25 -7.98
N ILE A 284 -6.07 0.64 -8.97
CA ILE A 284 -4.60 0.65 -9.07
C ILE A 284 -4.08 2.11 -9.08
N LYS A 285 -4.71 2.99 -9.88
CA LYS A 285 -4.38 4.43 -9.92
C LYS A 285 -4.63 5.15 -8.60
N GLN A 286 -5.70 4.82 -7.85
CA GLN A 286 -5.91 5.35 -6.49
C GLN A 286 -4.82 4.87 -5.52
N ILE A 287 -4.31 3.64 -5.66
CA ILE A 287 -3.21 3.14 -4.84
C ILE A 287 -1.90 3.90 -5.20
N ILE A 288 -1.57 4.05 -6.48
CA ILE A 288 -0.43 4.85 -6.95
C ILE A 288 -0.50 6.32 -6.46
N GLU A 289 -1.70 6.90 -6.39
CA GLU A 289 -1.92 8.23 -5.79
C GLU A 289 -1.53 8.22 -4.29
N SER A 290 -2.04 7.26 -3.51
CA SER A 290 -1.75 7.14 -2.07
C SER A 290 -0.28 6.79 -1.75
N MET A 291 0.37 5.96 -2.58
CA MET A 291 1.81 5.70 -2.53
C MET A 291 2.63 6.99 -2.65
N SER A 292 2.20 7.91 -3.52
CA SER A 292 2.89 9.20 -3.72
C SER A 292 2.82 10.09 -2.49
N TYR A 293 1.72 10.05 -1.73
CA TYR A 293 1.56 10.77 -0.46
C TYR A 293 2.51 10.24 0.63
N ALA A 294 2.76 8.92 0.64
CA ALA A 294 3.72 8.28 1.55
C ALA A 294 5.19 8.34 1.07
N LYS A 295 5.45 8.93 -0.10
CA LYS A 295 6.78 8.97 -0.77
C LYS A 295 7.37 7.58 -1.12
N LEU A 296 6.52 6.57 -1.34
CA LEU A 296 6.93 5.32 -2.02
C LEU A 296 7.28 5.61 -3.50
N ASN A 297 8.13 4.79 -4.12
CA ASN A 297 8.68 5.06 -5.46
C ASN A 297 8.79 3.84 -6.40
N VAL A 298 8.35 2.65 -5.97
CA VAL A 298 8.14 1.49 -6.85
C VAL A 298 6.78 0.89 -6.56
N LEU A 299 5.97 0.71 -7.61
CA LEU A 299 4.88 -0.25 -7.64
C LEU A 299 5.47 -1.55 -8.17
N HIS A 300 5.51 -2.59 -7.34
CA HIS A 300 5.73 -3.95 -7.82
C HIS A 300 4.37 -4.52 -8.20
N TRP A 301 4.14 -4.71 -9.50
CA TRP A 301 2.87 -5.19 -10.01
C TRP A 301 2.98 -6.68 -10.28
N HIS A 302 2.38 -7.46 -9.39
CA HIS A 302 2.23 -8.91 -9.53
C HIS A 302 0.97 -9.16 -10.38
N ILE A 303 1.19 -9.43 -11.67
CA ILE A 303 0.14 -9.31 -12.72
C ILE A 303 -0.55 -10.65 -13.01
N ILE A 304 0.15 -11.77 -12.82
CA ILE A 304 -0.26 -13.12 -13.24
C ILE A 304 0.22 -14.15 -12.21
N ASP A 305 -0.59 -15.18 -11.96
CA ASP A 305 -0.32 -16.26 -10.99
C ASP A 305 -1.11 -17.53 -11.40
N GLU A 306 -1.24 -18.52 -10.52
CA GLU A 306 -2.03 -19.73 -10.72
C GLU A 306 -3.48 -19.43 -11.12
N GLN A 307 -4.14 -18.51 -10.40
CA GLN A 307 -5.60 -18.36 -10.45
C GLN A 307 -6.09 -17.53 -11.64
N SER A 308 -5.34 -16.54 -12.11
CA SER A 308 -5.70 -15.84 -13.35
C SER A 308 -4.54 -15.26 -14.19
N PHE A 309 -4.86 -15.02 -15.46
CA PHE A 309 -4.00 -14.33 -16.42
C PHE A 309 -4.78 -13.15 -17.04
N PRO A 310 -4.87 -11.99 -16.35
CA PRO A 310 -5.65 -10.84 -16.82
C PRO A 310 -4.95 -10.04 -17.94
N LEU A 311 -3.63 -10.13 -18.07
CA LEU A 311 -2.85 -9.26 -18.97
C LEU A 311 -2.92 -9.68 -20.45
N GLU A 312 -3.02 -8.69 -21.34
CA GLU A 312 -2.87 -8.87 -22.78
C GLU A 312 -1.40 -9.07 -23.20
N VAL A 313 -1.14 -10.11 -24.00
CA VAL A 313 0.19 -10.39 -24.59
C VAL A 313 0.01 -10.57 -26.11
N PRO A 314 0.31 -9.55 -26.94
CA PRO A 314 0.10 -9.58 -28.38
C PRO A 314 0.82 -10.72 -29.12
N SER A 315 2.02 -11.12 -28.67
CA SER A 315 2.74 -12.29 -29.22
C SER A 315 2.04 -13.62 -28.92
N TYR A 316 1.22 -13.68 -27.86
CA TYR A 316 0.57 -14.90 -27.38
C TYR A 316 -0.88 -14.64 -26.93
N PRO A 317 -1.78 -14.24 -27.86
CA PRO A 317 -3.11 -13.68 -27.58
C PRO A 317 -4.17 -14.72 -27.15
N HIS A 318 -3.73 -15.85 -26.60
CA HIS A 318 -4.59 -16.82 -25.91
C HIS A 318 -4.28 -16.91 -24.42
N LEU A 319 -3.14 -16.40 -23.91
CA LEU A 319 -2.84 -16.42 -22.46
C LEU A 319 -3.98 -15.82 -21.63
N TRP A 320 -4.54 -14.69 -22.07
CA TRP A 320 -5.71 -14.05 -21.45
C TRP A 320 -7.01 -14.89 -21.42
N LYS A 321 -7.05 -16.12 -21.98
CA LYS A 321 -8.13 -17.08 -21.69
C LYS A 321 -8.11 -17.51 -20.22
N GLY A 322 -6.98 -17.37 -19.53
CA GLY A 322 -6.84 -17.56 -18.08
C GLY A 322 -7.38 -16.39 -17.23
N SER A 323 -7.90 -15.30 -17.82
CA SER A 323 -8.58 -14.25 -17.04
C SER A 323 -9.90 -14.77 -16.45
N TYR A 324 -10.27 -14.38 -15.22
CA TYR A 324 -11.56 -14.73 -14.60
C TYR A 324 -12.77 -14.48 -15.52
N SER A 325 -12.81 -13.34 -16.19
CA SER A 325 -13.76 -13.09 -17.27
C SER A 325 -13.19 -12.13 -18.32
N LYS A 326 -13.94 -11.95 -19.41
CA LYS A 326 -13.64 -10.97 -20.47
C LYS A 326 -13.64 -9.51 -20.01
N TRP A 327 -14.05 -9.21 -18.77
CA TRP A 327 -14.06 -7.86 -18.20
C TRP A 327 -12.95 -7.64 -17.15
N GLU A 328 -12.30 -8.71 -16.70
CA GLU A 328 -11.27 -8.71 -15.64
C GLU A 328 -9.90 -8.90 -16.30
N ARG A 329 -9.52 -7.87 -17.07
CA ARG A 329 -8.36 -7.88 -17.97
C ARG A 329 -7.66 -6.52 -17.98
N TYR A 330 -6.39 -6.54 -18.37
CA TYR A 330 -5.57 -5.35 -18.64
C TYR A 330 -5.11 -5.37 -20.10
N THR A 331 -5.52 -4.38 -20.87
CA THR A 331 -5.02 -4.17 -22.24
C THR A 331 -3.60 -3.61 -22.23
N ILE A 332 -2.94 -3.60 -23.38
CA ILE A 332 -1.67 -2.90 -23.58
C ILE A 332 -1.80 -1.39 -23.25
N GLU A 333 -2.93 -0.77 -23.62
CA GLU A 333 -3.25 0.62 -23.30
C GLU A 333 -3.41 0.85 -21.78
N ASP A 334 -4.09 -0.04 -21.05
CA ASP A 334 -4.23 0.04 -19.58
C ASP A 334 -2.87 -0.01 -18.89
N ALA A 335 -2.00 -0.94 -19.32
CA ALA A 335 -0.66 -1.09 -18.76
C ALA A 335 0.23 0.13 -19.07
N HIS A 336 0.14 0.70 -20.28
CA HIS A 336 0.79 1.97 -20.61
C HIS A 336 0.23 3.15 -19.79
N GLU A 337 -1.09 3.21 -19.53
CA GLU A 337 -1.66 4.25 -18.67
C GLU A 337 -1.13 4.13 -17.24
N ILE A 338 -1.11 2.93 -16.66
CA ILE A 338 -0.61 2.66 -15.31
C ILE A 338 0.87 3.08 -15.18
N VAL A 339 1.72 2.71 -16.15
CA VAL A 339 3.13 3.12 -16.17
C VAL A 339 3.28 4.64 -16.26
N ASN A 340 2.54 5.30 -17.16
CA ASN A 340 2.63 6.76 -17.31
C ASN A 340 2.10 7.52 -16.09
N PHE A 341 0.95 7.09 -15.54
CA PHE A 341 0.33 7.67 -14.35
C PHE A 341 1.20 7.53 -13.09
N SER A 342 1.98 6.43 -13.02
CA SER A 342 3.02 6.21 -12.01
C SER A 342 4.22 7.15 -12.21
N LYS A 343 4.71 7.29 -13.45
CA LYS A 343 5.80 8.23 -13.78
C LYS A 343 5.46 9.68 -13.38
N MET A 344 4.23 10.12 -13.64
CA MET A 344 3.72 11.46 -13.23
C MET A 344 3.66 11.67 -11.70
N ARG A 345 3.93 10.62 -10.90
CA ARG A 345 4.06 10.64 -9.43
C ARG A 345 5.45 10.21 -8.93
N GLY A 346 6.40 10.02 -9.84
CA GLY A 346 7.75 9.54 -9.51
C GLY A 346 7.75 8.10 -8.98
N ILE A 347 6.84 7.26 -9.47
CA ILE A 347 6.75 5.85 -9.11
C ILE A 347 7.16 5.02 -10.34
N ASN A 348 8.18 4.18 -10.18
CA ASN A 348 8.53 3.15 -11.15
C ASN A 348 7.48 2.04 -11.11
N VAL A 349 7.28 1.33 -12.21
CA VAL A 349 6.51 0.07 -12.22
C VAL A 349 7.48 -1.07 -12.52
N MET A 350 7.71 -1.93 -11.53
CA MET A 350 8.36 -3.22 -11.71
C MET A 350 7.25 -4.23 -11.99
N ALA A 351 7.20 -4.78 -13.20
CA ALA A 351 6.29 -5.88 -13.50
C ALA A 351 6.90 -7.20 -13.03
N GLU A 352 6.03 -8.10 -12.59
CA GLU A 352 6.36 -9.51 -12.35
C GLU A 352 5.76 -10.42 -13.43
N VAL A 353 6.55 -11.41 -13.82
CA VAL A 353 6.13 -12.66 -14.45
C VAL A 353 6.80 -13.77 -13.65
N ASP A 354 6.12 -14.29 -12.61
CA ASP A 354 6.64 -15.45 -11.90
C ASP A 354 6.72 -16.65 -12.86
N VAL A 355 7.87 -17.31 -12.82
CA VAL A 355 8.15 -18.58 -13.50
C VAL A 355 9.27 -19.35 -12.75
N PRO A 356 9.19 -20.69 -12.67
CA PRO A 356 8.19 -21.56 -13.29
C PRO A 356 7.00 -21.91 -12.40
N GLY A 357 6.94 -21.38 -11.17
CA GLY A 357 5.80 -21.51 -10.25
C GLY A 357 4.55 -20.80 -10.78
N HIS A 358 3.48 -20.78 -9.95
CA HIS A 358 2.31 -19.91 -10.10
C HIS A 358 1.80 -19.69 -11.54
N ALA A 359 1.58 -20.78 -12.28
CA ALA A 359 1.42 -20.73 -13.73
C ALA A 359 0.23 -21.52 -14.30
N ALA A 360 -0.65 -22.07 -13.46
CA ALA A 360 -1.80 -22.82 -13.97
C ALA A 360 -2.65 -22.03 -14.97
N SER A 361 -2.95 -20.75 -14.70
CA SER A 361 -3.74 -19.88 -15.58
C SER A 361 -3.24 -19.80 -17.02
N TRP A 362 -1.92 -19.91 -17.25
CA TRP A 362 -1.28 -19.76 -18.56
C TRP A 362 -1.73 -20.85 -19.54
N GLY A 363 -1.86 -22.10 -19.05
CA GLY A 363 -2.22 -23.25 -19.88
C GLY A 363 -3.69 -23.32 -20.27
N VAL A 364 -4.56 -22.53 -19.63
CA VAL A 364 -5.93 -22.27 -20.14
C VAL A 364 -5.87 -21.59 -21.52
N GLY A 365 -4.83 -20.79 -21.75
CA GLY A 365 -4.50 -20.21 -23.06
C GLY A 365 -3.85 -21.19 -24.02
N TYR A 366 -2.81 -21.87 -23.54
CA TYR A 366 -1.95 -22.78 -24.30
C TYR A 366 -1.63 -24.05 -23.49
N PRO A 367 -2.45 -25.12 -23.59
CA PRO A 367 -2.31 -26.31 -22.74
C PRO A 367 -0.95 -27.01 -22.81
N ASP A 368 -0.20 -26.83 -23.90
CA ASP A 368 1.18 -27.33 -24.02
C ASP A 368 2.17 -26.70 -23.01
N LEU A 369 1.83 -25.60 -22.34
CA LEU A 369 2.64 -25.03 -21.26
C LEU A 369 2.62 -25.89 -19.98
N TRP A 370 1.57 -26.67 -19.77
CA TRP A 370 1.47 -27.59 -18.64
C TRP A 370 2.27 -28.88 -18.90
N PRO A 371 2.97 -29.44 -17.90
CA PRO A 371 3.50 -30.80 -17.96
C PRO A 371 2.44 -31.84 -18.35
N SER A 372 1.22 -31.76 -17.78
CA SER A 372 0.07 -32.54 -18.25
C SER A 372 -1.28 -31.93 -17.84
N PRO A 373 -2.43 -32.38 -18.37
CA PRO A 373 -3.76 -31.90 -17.96
C PRO A 373 -4.13 -32.13 -16.48
N PHE A 374 -3.36 -32.95 -15.76
CA PHE A 374 -3.51 -33.19 -14.31
C PHE A 374 -2.38 -32.56 -13.49
N CYS A 375 -1.52 -31.78 -14.13
CA CYS A 375 -0.27 -31.27 -13.58
C CYS A 375 0.04 -29.94 -14.27
N ASN A 376 -0.64 -28.90 -13.78
CA ASN A 376 -0.78 -27.58 -14.39
C ASN A 376 0.34 -26.59 -14.01
N GLN A 377 1.15 -26.89 -12.99
CA GLN A 377 2.34 -26.13 -12.63
C GLN A 377 3.32 -27.01 -11.85
N PRO A 378 4.63 -26.67 -11.80
CA PRO A 378 5.31 -25.62 -12.56
C PRO A 378 5.33 -25.84 -14.09
N LEU A 379 5.56 -24.76 -14.84
CA LEU A 379 5.64 -24.75 -16.31
C LEU A 379 6.54 -25.86 -16.88
N ASP A 380 6.20 -26.41 -18.04
CA ASP A 380 6.94 -27.52 -18.63
C ASP A 380 8.36 -27.11 -19.11
N VAL A 381 9.34 -27.42 -18.27
CA VAL A 381 10.78 -27.21 -18.49
C VAL A 381 11.35 -27.98 -19.69
N SER A 382 10.70 -29.08 -20.11
CA SER A 382 11.19 -29.92 -21.20
C SER A 382 10.93 -29.33 -22.58
N LYS A 383 9.86 -28.55 -22.73
CA LYS A 383 9.38 -28.03 -24.01
C LYS A 383 10.12 -26.75 -24.41
N LYS A 384 10.51 -26.67 -25.68
CA LYS A 384 11.07 -25.44 -26.29
C LYS A 384 10.06 -24.28 -26.24
N PHE A 385 8.79 -24.59 -26.52
CA PHE A 385 7.68 -23.65 -26.59
C PHE A 385 7.52 -22.79 -25.34
N THR A 386 7.69 -23.37 -24.14
CA THR A 386 7.64 -22.66 -22.84
C THR A 386 8.57 -21.44 -22.79
N PHE A 387 9.78 -21.57 -23.35
CA PHE A 387 10.78 -20.51 -23.39
C PHE A 387 10.60 -19.55 -24.57
N GLU A 388 9.87 -19.98 -25.61
CA GLU A 388 9.43 -19.11 -26.71
C GLU A 388 8.28 -18.20 -26.25
N VAL A 389 7.34 -18.75 -25.47
CA VAL A 389 6.27 -18.02 -24.78
C VAL A 389 6.86 -16.98 -23.82
N LEU A 390 7.72 -17.41 -22.89
CA LEU A 390 8.40 -16.50 -21.96
C LEU A 390 9.21 -15.41 -22.69
N SER A 391 9.91 -15.74 -23.79
CA SER A 391 10.65 -14.74 -24.56
C SER A 391 9.75 -13.75 -25.30
N GLY A 392 8.55 -14.14 -25.75
CA GLY A 392 7.58 -13.21 -26.34
C GLY A 392 6.92 -12.31 -25.31
N ILE A 393 6.45 -12.87 -24.18
CA ILE A 393 5.91 -12.09 -23.04
C ILE A 393 6.90 -11.00 -22.64
N LEU A 394 8.16 -11.39 -22.38
CA LEU A 394 9.22 -10.47 -21.99
C LEU A 394 9.61 -9.49 -23.14
N THR A 395 9.38 -9.83 -24.41
CA THR A 395 9.57 -8.90 -25.54
C THR A 395 8.48 -7.85 -25.63
N ASP A 396 7.22 -8.22 -25.40
CA ASP A 396 6.10 -7.28 -25.39
C ASP A 396 6.16 -6.38 -24.15
N MET A 397 6.36 -6.97 -22.97
CA MET A 397 6.49 -6.23 -21.72
C MET A 397 7.62 -5.18 -21.74
N ARG A 398 8.76 -5.43 -22.41
CA ARG A 398 9.87 -4.45 -22.46
C ARG A 398 9.53 -3.19 -23.26
N LYS A 399 8.44 -3.20 -24.04
CA LYS A 399 7.87 -2.02 -24.71
C LYS A 399 7.05 -1.15 -23.75
N ILE A 400 6.47 -1.76 -22.71
CA ILE A 400 5.54 -1.16 -21.75
C ILE A 400 6.26 -0.68 -20.49
N PHE A 401 7.12 -1.53 -19.91
CA PHE A 401 7.76 -1.32 -18.61
C PHE A 401 9.23 -0.87 -18.78
N PRO A 402 9.53 0.45 -18.65
CA PRO A 402 10.85 1.00 -18.94
C PRO A 402 11.88 0.82 -17.82
N PHE A 403 11.45 0.44 -16.62
CA PHE A 403 12.29 0.30 -15.42
C PHE A 403 13.44 -0.70 -15.63
N GLU A 404 14.58 -0.49 -14.96
CA GLU A 404 15.74 -1.39 -15.09
C GLU A 404 15.55 -2.75 -14.41
N LEU A 405 14.68 -2.85 -13.40
CA LEU A 405 14.36 -4.11 -12.71
C LEU A 405 13.10 -4.75 -13.30
N PHE A 406 13.08 -6.09 -13.30
CA PHE A 406 11.93 -6.90 -13.67
C PHE A 406 11.90 -8.17 -12.82
N HIS A 407 10.75 -8.51 -12.23
CA HIS A 407 10.62 -9.66 -11.35
C HIS A 407 10.29 -10.93 -12.14
N LEU A 408 11.05 -11.99 -11.90
CA LEU A 408 10.88 -13.31 -12.52
C LEU A 408 10.41 -14.36 -11.51
N GLY A 409 9.87 -13.92 -10.36
CA GLY A 409 9.49 -14.73 -9.21
C GLY A 409 10.52 -15.79 -8.83
N GLY A 410 10.14 -17.06 -8.93
CA GLY A 410 10.94 -18.24 -8.62
C GLY A 410 10.69 -18.81 -7.22
N ASP A 411 9.57 -18.45 -6.60
CA ASP A 411 9.09 -18.90 -5.29
C ASP A 411 8.29 -20.21 -5.35
N GLU A 412 8.18 -20.87 -4.19
CA GLU A 412 7.32 -22.05 -3.89
C GLU A 412 7.29 -23.23 -4.91
N VAL A 413 8.30 -23.35 -5.78
CA VAL A 413 8.31 -24.29 -6.92
C VAL A 413 8.27 -25.77 -6.50
N ASN A 414 7.07 -26.35 -6.47
CA ASN A 414 6.90 -27.80 -6.27
C ASN A 414 7.29 -28.60 -7.52
N THR A 415 8.51 -29.15 -7.54
CA THR A 415 9.03 -29.89 -8.69
C THR A 415 8.49 -31.31 -8.88
N ASP A 416 7.65 -31.84 -7.96
CA ASP A 416 7.04 -33.18 -8.08
C ASP A 416 6.19 -33.34 -9.34
N CYS A 417 5.68 -32.24 -9.90
CA CYS A 417 4.91 -32.30 -11.15
C CYS A 417 5.76 -32.84 -12.33
N TRP A 418 7.05 -32.49 -12.37
CA TRP A 418 7.98 -32.92 -13.42
C TRP A 418 8.46 -34.36 -13.24
N THR A 419 8.59 -34.85 -12.00
CA THR A 419 8.98 -36.24 -11.72
C THR A 419 7.81 -37.21 -11.97
N ASN A 420 6.59 -36.83 -11.63
CA ASN A 420 5.40 -37.65 -11.86
C ASN A 420 4.94 -37.64 -13.34
N THR A 421 5.20 -36.56 -14.08
CA THR A 421 4.86 -36.48 -15.52
C THR A 421 5.83 -37.29 -16.37
N SER A 422 5.40 -38.45 -16.90
CA SER A 422 6.25 -39.40 -17.65
C SER A 422 7.06 -38.79 -18.80
N ALA A 423 6.51 -37.79 -19.51
CA ALA A 423 7.22 -37.09 -20.59
C ALA A 423 8.40 -36.24 -20.07
N VAL A 424 8.16 -35.45 -19.01
CA VAL A 424 9.17 -34.58 -18.40
C VAL A 424 10.21 -35.41 -17.66
N ASN A 425 9.82 -36.45 -16.92
CA ASN A 425 10.76 -37.37 -16.27
C ASN A 425 11.70 -38.07 -17.27
N LYS A 426 11.19 -38.51 -18.44
CA LYS A 426 12.05 -39.02 -19.53
C LYS A 426 13.02 -37.95 -20.07
N TRP A 427 12.59 -36.68 -20.12
CA TRP A 427 13.48 -35.58 -20.49
C TRP A 427 14.56 -35.36 -19.43
N LEU A 428 14.22 -35.32 -18.14
CA LEU A 428 15.17 -35.22 -17.02
C LEU A 428 16.25 -36.31 -17.09
N GLN A 429 15.83 -37.56 -17.29
CA GLN A 429 16.72 -38.70 -17.51
C GLN A 429 17.62 -38.50 -18.75
N SER A 430 17.07 -38.02 -19.87
CA SER A 430 17.84 -37.71 -21.09
C SER A 430 18.84 -36.56 -20.95
N LYS A 431 18.71 -35.74 -19.90
CA LYS A 431 19.62 -34.66 -19.54
C LYS A 431 20.58 -35.00 -18.40
N ASN A 432 20.38 -36.14 -17.74
CA ASN A 432 21.04 -36.48 -16.47
C ASN A 432 20.85 -35.36 -15.43
N MET A 433 19.61 -34.91 -15.27
CA MET A 433 19.19 -33.85 -14.35
C MET A 433 18.20 -34.40 -13.32
N THR A 434 18.31 -33.93 -12.08
CA THR A 434 17.23 -34.01 -11.09
C THR A 434 16.14 -32.96 -11.38
N ALA A 435 15.07 -32.97 -10.60
CA ALA A 435 14.03 -31.96 -10.69
C ALA A 435 14.50 -30.58 -10.15
N GLU A 436 15.43 -30.57 -9.19
CA GLU A 436 16.08 -29.35 -8.68
C GLU A 436 17.03 -28.74 -9.73
N ASP A 437 17.84 -29.57 -10.41
CA ASP A 437 18.69 -29.13 -11.55
C ASP A 437 17.84 -28.51 -12.67
N ALA A 438 16.62 -29.03 -12.88
CA ALA A 438 15.69 -28.51 -13.87
C ALA A 438 15.04 -27.18 -13.46
N TYR A 439 14.81 -26.97 -12.16
CA TYR A 439 14.36 -25.69 -11.61
C TYR A 439 15.45 -24.62 -11.76
N GLU A 440 16.71 -24.94 -11.41
CA GLU A 440 17.86 -24.07 -11.71
C GLU A 440 17.96 -23.77 -13.22
N TYR A 441 17.92 -24.80 -14.06
CA TYR A 441 17.97 -24.66 -15.52
C TYR A 441 16.86 -23.73 -16.05
N PHE A 442 15.65 -23.80 -15.49
CA PHE A 442 14.56 -22.90 -15.86
C PHE A 442 14.88 -21.46 -15.46
N VAL A 443 15.20 -21.20 -14.19
CA VAL A 443 15.42 -19.84 -13.67
C VAL A 443 16.62 -19.17 -14.35
N LEU A 444 17.75 -19.85 -14.52
CA LEU A 444 18.92 -19.27 -15.20
C LEU A 444 18.64 -18.97 -16.69
N LYS A 445 17.74 -19.73 -17.32
CA LYS A 445 17.31 -19.50 -18.70
C LYS A 445 16.30 -18.36 -18.80
N ALA A 446 15.41 -18.19 -17.81
CA ALA A 446 14.54 -17.03 -17.66
C ALA A 446 15.37 -15.74 -17.44
N GLN A 447 16.33 -15.76 -16.51
CA GLN A 447 17.29 -14.67 -16.29
C GLN A 447 18.04 -14.32 -17.58
N LYS A 448 18.55 -15.31 -18.32
CA LYS A 448 19.23 -15.08 -19.61
C LYS A 448 18.32 -14.41 -20.65
N ILE A 449 17.03 -14.75 -20.68
CA ILE A 449 16.05 -14.10 -21.56
C ILE A 449 15.82 -12.65 -21.12
N ALA A 450 15.60 -12.36 -19.83
CA ALA A 450 15.41 -11.00 -19.32
C ALA A 450 16.66 -10.11 -19.55
N LEU A 451 17.86 -10.63 -19.27
CA LEU A 451 19.14 -9.97 -19.52
C LEU A 451 19.33 -9.63 -21.01
N SER A 452 18.88 -10.49 -21.93
CA SER A 452 18.92 -10.23 -23.38
C SER A 452 18.03 -9.06 -23.83
N LYS A 453 17.13 -8.60 -22.96
CA LYS A 453 16.21 -7.46 -23.18
C LYS A 453 16.58 -6.25 -22.31
N ASN A 454 17.81 -6.24 -21.78
CA ASN A 454 18.41 -5.19 -20.94
C ASN A 454 17.77 -4.99 -19.55
N TRP A 455 17.01 -5.96 -19.03
CA TRP A 455 16.59 -5.94 -17.61
C TRP A 455 17.68 -6.51 -16.69
N SER A 456 17.73 -5.99 -15.47
CA SER A 456 18.27 -6.73 -14.32
C SER A 456 17.16 -7.61 -13.73
N PRO A 457 17.32 -8.93 -13.65
CA PRO A 457 16.32 -9.79 -13.02
C PRO A 457 16.27 -9.55 -11.51
N VAL A 458 15.07 -9.64 -10.97
CA VAL A 458 14.79 -9.82 -9.53
C VAL A 458 14.15 -11.19 -9.37
N ASN A 459 14.51 -11.91 -8.32
CA ASN A 459 13.94 -13.22 -7.99
C ASN A 459 13.73 -13.32 -6.47
N TRP A 460 12.73 -14.10 -6.06
CA TRP A 460 12.52 -14.46 -4.66
C TRP A 460 13.67 -15.34 -4.12
N GLU A 461 13.74 -15.42 -2.80
CA GLU A 461 14.93 -15.92 -2.09
C GLU A 461 15.23 -17.40 -2.30
N GLU A 462 14.25 -18.21 -2.67
CA GLU A 462 14.40 -19.64 -3.00
C GLU A 462 15.51 -19.87 -4.03
N THR A 463 15.57 -19.03 -5.06
CA THR A 463 16.63 -19.07 -6.09
C THR A 463 18.04 -18.86 -5.49
N PHE A 464 18.16 -18.05 -4.44
CA PHE A 464 19.40 -17.79 -3.71
C PHE A 464 19.64 -18.79 -2.58
N ASN A 465 18.59 -19.38 -2.00
CA ASN A 465 18.71 -20.41 -0.98
C ASN A 465 19.19 -21.74 -1.60
N THR A 466 18.73 -22.07 -2.82
CA THR A 466 19.07 -23.32 -3.53
C THR A 466 20.37 -23.22 -4.35
N PHE A 467 20.49 -22.30 -5.32
CA PHE A 467 21.63 -22.25 -6.28
C PHE A 467 22.41 -20.91 -6.33
N PRO A 468 22.84 -20.35 -5.17
CA PRO A 468 23.48 -19.02 -5.09
C PRO A 468 24.87 -18.92 -5.75
N ALA A 469 25.45 -20.01 -6.23
CA ALA A 469 26.71 -20.01 -6.96
C ALA A 469 26.51 -19.73 -8.47
N ASN A 470 25.34 -20.08 -9.01
CA ASN A 470 25.07 -20.07 -10.45
C ASN A 470 24.16 -18.90 -10.87
N LEU A 471 23.49 -18.25 -9.91
CA LEU A 471 22.76 -16.99 -10.11
C LEU A 471 23.62 -15.91 -10.79
N HIS A 472 23.05 -15.22 -11.77
CA HIS A 472 23.78 -14.18 -12.49
C HIS A 472 24.09 -12.96 -11.59
N PRO A 473 25.32 -12.40 -11.56
CA PRO A 473 25.70 -11.34 -10.59
C PRO A 473 24.94 -10.01 -10.66
N LYS A 474 24.12 -9.75 -11.70
CA LYS A 474 23.20 -8.58 -11.72
C LYS A 474 21.91 -8.78 -10.93
N THR A 475 21.59 -10.03 -10.58
CA THR A 475 20.32 -10.41 -9.95
C THR A 475 20.14 -9.69 -8.62
N VAL A 476 18.92 -9.24 -8.37
CA VAL A 476 18.49 -8.73 -7.06
C VAL A 476 17.74 -9.86 -6.35
N VAL A 477 18.13 -10.16 -5.11
CA VAL A 477 17.44 -11.16 -4.28
C VAL A 477 16.32 -10.47 -3.50
N HIS A 478 15.11 -11.00 -3.55
CA HIS A 478 13.95 -10.49 -2.82
C HIS A 478 13.69 -11.40 -1.61
N ASN A 479 13.91 -10.88 -0.40
CA ASN A 479 13.87 -11.64 0.85
C ASN A 479 12.49 -11.50 1.52
N TRP A 480 11.76 -12.61 1.61
CA TRP A 480 10.36 -12.65 2.06
C TRP A 480 10.11 -13.63 3.21
N LEU A 481 10.66 -14.86 3.18
CA LEU A 481 10.30 -15.93 4.12
C LEU A 481 10.55 -15.58 5.59
N GLY A 482 11.60 -14.80 5.87
CA GLY A 482 11.99 -14.42 7.22
C GLY A 482 13.25 -13.55 7.27
N PRO A 483 13.75 -13.19 8.46
CA PRO A 483 14.98 -12.42 8.59
C PRO A 483 16.20 -13.26 8.21
N GLY A 484 17.13 -12.67 7.44
CA GLY A 484 18.49 -13.20 7.31
C GLY A 484 18.96 -13.59 5.91
N VAL A 485 18.10 -13.59 4.87
CA VAL A 485 18.60 -13.75 3.49
C VAL A 485 19.32 -12.50 3.01
N CYS A 486 18.81 -11.27 3.24
CA CYS A 486 19.56 -10.08 2.82
C CYS A 486 21.01 -10.03 3.34
N PRO A 487 21.30 -10.28 4.64
CA PRO A 487 22.68 -10.43 5.12
C PRO A 487 23.53 -11.45 4.36
N LYS A 488 22.99 -12.64 4.02
CA LYS A 488 23.68 -13.67 3.23
C LYS A 488 23.92 -13.22 1.78
N ALA A 489 22.92 -12.59 1.15
CA ALA A 489 22.94 -12.14 -0.23
C ALA A 489 23.97 -11.03 -0.45
N VAL A 490 23.97 -10.00 0.41
CA VAL A 490 24.94 -8.90 0.31
C VAL A 490 26.36 -9.34 0.65
N ALA A 491 26.54 -10.32 1.54
CA ALA A 491 27.84 -10.92 1.83
C ALA A 491 28.42 -11.73 0.64
N LYS A 492 27.55 -12.22 -0.26
CA LYS A 492 27.92 -12.79 -1.58
C LYS A 492 27.98 -11.75 -2.71
N GLY A 493 27.71 -10.48 -2.44
CA GLY A 493 27.79 -9.39 -3.41
C GLY A 493 26.52 -9.09 -4.21
N PHE A 494 25.42 -9.82 -3.96
CA PHE A 494 24.13 -9.56 -4.60
C PHE A 494 23.44 -8.32 -4.01
N ARG A 495 22.62 -7.63 -4.83
CA ARG A 495 21.66 -6.63 -4.34
C ARG A 495 20.51 -7.34 -3.60
N CYS A 496 19.93 -6.71 -2.58
CA CYS A 496 18.77 -7.25 -1.87
C CYS A 496 17.64 -6.23 -1.68
N ILE A 497 16.39 -6.71 -1.77
CA ILE A 497 15.16 -6.05 -1.36
C ILE A 497 14.63 -6.82 -0.13
N PHE A 498 14.36 -6.12 0.97
CA PHE A 498 13.86 -6.71 2.22
C PHE A 498 12.33 -6.55 2.33
N SER A 499 11.62 -7.66 2.53
CA SER A 499 10.15 -7.75 2.47
C SER A 499 9.59 -8.85 3.41
N ASN A 500 10.27 -9.08 4.54
CA ASN A 500 9.99 -10.16 5.50
C ASN A 500 8.50 -10.26 5.89
N GLN A 501 7.87 -11.40 5.57
CA GLN A 501 6.44 -11.68 5.79
C GLN A 501 5.98 -11.56 7.24
N GLY A 502 6.88 -11.78 8.21
CA GLY A 502 6.56 -11.63 9.63
C GLY A 502 6.36 -10.18 10.08
N VAL A 503 6.64 -9.20 9.22
CA VAL A 503 6.51 -7.76 9.52
C VAL A 503 5.95 -6.91 8.38
N TRP A 504 6.20 -7.24 7.10
CA TRP A 504 5.93 -6.36 5.94
C TRP A 504 4.94 -6.93 4.92
N TYR A 505 4.36 -8.10 5.16
CA TYR A 505 3.14 -8.53 4.45
C TYR A 505 1.91 -7.86 5.07
N LEU A 506 0.99 -7.38 4.22
CA LEU A 506 -0.17 -6.58 4.64
C LEU A 506 -1.45 -7.43 4.62
N ASP A 507 -1.58 -8.37 3.70
CA ASP A 507 -2.51 -9.51 3.76
C ASP A 507 -2.53 -10.20 5.14
N HIS A 508 -1.36 -10.32 5.80
CA HIS A 508 -1.24 -10.66 7.22
C HIS A 508 -1.89 -9.59 8.14
N LEU A 509 -3.23 -9.63 8.28
CA LEU A 509 -4.03 -8.66 9.05
C LEU A 509 -3.64 -8.58 10.55
N ASN A 510 -3.05 -9.65 11.10
CA ASN A 510 -2.56 -9.72 12.47
C ASN A 510 -1.22 -8.99 12.70
N VAL A 511 -0.57 -8.49 11.65
CA VAL A 511 0.68 -7.71 11.75
C VAL A 511 0.36 -6.24 12.00
N PRO A 512 0.65 -5.70 13.21
CA PRO A 512 0.29 -4.33 13.58
C PRO A 512 1.28 -3.32 13.01
N TRP A 513 0.88 -2.05 12.89
CA TRP A 513 1.71 -1.02 12.25
C TRP A 513 3.04 -0.79 12.98
N GLU A 514 3.12 -1.04 14.30
CA GLU A 514 4.35 -0.96 15.09
C GLU A 514 5.40 -1.98 14.63
N SER A 515 5.00 -3.20 14.28
CA SER A 515 5.88 -4.22 13.71
C SER A 515 6.40 -3.81 12.33
N VAL A 516 5.50 -3.26 11.49
CA VAL A 516 5.88 -2.70 10.19
C VAL A 516 6.88 -1.54 10.36
N TYR A 517 6.64 -0.66 11.35
CA TYR A 517 7.47 0.52 11.62
C TYR A 517 8.84 0.16 12.18
N THR A 518 8.94 -0.85 13.05
CA THR A 518 10.18 -1.15 13.80
C THR A 518 11.15 -2.08 13.07
N ALA A 519 10.70 -2.82 12.06
CA ALA A 519 11.57 -3.62 11.19
C ALA A 519 12.70 -2.79 10.56
N GLU A 520 13.91 -3.34 10.46
CA GLU A 520 15.11 -2.61 10.04
C GLU A 520 15.87 -3.37 8.94
N PRO A 521 15.79 -2.95 7.66
CA PRO A 521 16.41 -3.66 6.53
C PRO A 521 17.93 -3.87 6.59
N LEU A 522 18.65 -3.16 7.48
CA LEU A 522 20.09 -3.34 7.71
C LEU A 522 20.41 -4.16 8.97
N GLU A 523 19.44 -4.86 9.55
CA GLU A 523 19.67 -5.78 10.67
C GLU A 523 20.59 -6.96 10.27
N GLY A 524 21.50 -7.35 11.16
CA GLY A 524 22.54 -8.35 10.88
C GLY A 524 23.65 -7.90 9.91
N ILE A 525 23.54 -6.71 9.29
CA ILE A 525 24.52 -6.22 8.30
C ILE A 525 25.45 -5.21 8.97
N HIS A 526 26.76 -5.49 8.97
CA HIS A 526 27.74 -4.65 9.66
C HIS A 526 28.55 -3.76 8.71
N LYS A 527 29.10 -4.30 7.60
CA LYS A 527 30.03 -3.56 6.74
C LYS A 527 29.33 -2.47 5.91
N ALA A 528 29.99 -1.33 5.72
CA ALA A 528 29.43 -0.18 4.99
C ALA A 528 29.30 -0.42 3.47
N SER A 529 30.01 -1.40 2.91
CA SER A 529 29.83 -1.86 1.52
C SER A 529 28.57 -2.70 1.38
N GLU A 530 28.40 -3.73 2.21
CA GLU A 530 27.24 -4.62 2.26
C GLU A 530 25.93 -3.85 2.47
N LYS A 531 25.94 -2.83 3.34
CA LYS A 531 24.78 -1.94 3.57
C LYS A 531 24.30 -1.18 2.32
N LYS A 532 25.15 -0.98 1.30
CA LYS A 532 24.76 -0.35 0.03
C LYS A 532 24.12 -1.32 -0.96
N LEU A 533 24.24 -2.62 -0.73
CA LEU A 533 23.64 -3.66 -1.58
C LEU A 533 22.19 -3.95 -1.17
N VAL A 534 21.78 -3.67 0.07
CA VAL A 534 20.36 -3.52 0.40
C VAL A 534 19.87 -2.23 -0.23
N ILE A 535 19.20 -2.34 -1.38
CA ILE A 535 18.73 -1.17 -2.14
C ILE A 535 17.50 -0.51 -1.49
N GLY A 536 16.84 -1.25 -0.60
CA GLY A 536 15.68 -0.83 0.17
C GLY A 536 14.80 -2.04 0.47
N GLY A 537 13.49 -1.87 0.33
CA GLY A 537 12.54 -2.93 0.64
C GLY A 537 11.10 -2.59 0.24
N GLU A 538 10.21 -3.52 0.51
CA GLU A 538 8.84 -3.51 0.01
C GLU A 538 7.86 -4.01 1.06
N VAL A 539 6.64 -3.46 1.05
CA VAL A 539 5.50 -4.08 1.72
C VAL A 539 4.67 -4.82 0.68
N CYS A 540 4.32 -6.08 0.97
CA CYS A 540 3.55 -6.92 0.07
C CYS A 540 2.06 -6.84 0.40
N MET A 541 1.22 -6.83 -0.63
CA MET A 541 -0.24 -6.93 -0.52
C MET A 541 -0.69 -8.04 -1.46
N TRP A 542 -0.63 -9.27 -0.96
CA TRP A 542 -1.13 -10.45 -1.68
C TRP A 542 -2.66 -10.48 -1.70
N GLY A 543 -3.23 -11.12 -2.73
CA GLY A 543 -4.61 -10.95 -3.15
C GLY A 543 -5.57 -12.05 -2.72
N GLU A 544 -5.15 -13.11 -2.03
CA GLU A 544 -6.00 -14.29 -1.72
C GLU A 544 -7.24 -13.92 -0.89
N THR A 545 -7.14 -12.85 -0.10
CA THR A 545 -8.17 -12.40 0.86
C THR A 545 -8.53 -10.92 0.75
N ALA A 546 -7.98 -10.20 -0.23
CA ALA A 546 -8.18 -8.77 -0.42
C ALA A 546 -8.58 -8.44 -1.86
N ASP A 547 -9.59 -7.57 -2.02
CA ASP A 547 -10.12 -7.18 -3.34
C ASP A 547 -10.37 -5.67 -3.43
N THR A 548 -11.03 -5.23 -4.49
CA THR A 548 -11.56 -3.87 -4.68
C THR A 548 -12.34 -3.29 -3.49
N SER A 549 -12.96 -4.12 -2.64
CA SER A 549 -13.75 -3.68 -1.50
C SER A 549 -12.91 -3.33 -0.26
N ASP A 550 -11.67 -3.80 -0.16
CA ASP A 550 -10.85 -3.57 1.02
C ASP A 550 -9.33 -3.42 0.86
N VAL A 551 -8.75 -3.64 -0.33
CA VAL A 551 -7.30 -3.47 -0.58
C VAL A 551 -6.74 -2.15 -0.03
N GLN A 552 -7.43 -1.02 -0.19
CA GLN A 552 -7.00 0.29 0.34
C GLN A 552 -6.95 0.36 1.88
N GLN A 553 -7.91 -0.26 2.58
CA GLN A 553 -7.96 -0.27 4.06
C GLN A 553 -7.03 -1.33 4.66
N THR A 554 -6.69 -2.37 3.89
CA THR A 554 -5.65 -3.33 4.27
C THR A 554 -4.25 -2.73 4.12
N ILE A 555 -3.99 -1.99 3.03
CA ILE A 555 -2.72 -1.29 2.79
C ILE A 555 -2.51 -0.14 3.80
N TRP A 556 -3.50 0.76 3.94
CA TRP A 556 -3.33 2.00 4.71
C TRP A 556 -4.01 1.94 6.08
N PRO A 557 -3.30 2.34 7.16
CA PRO A 557 -2.09 3.17 7.17
C PRO A 557 -0.78 2.37 7.27
N ARG A 558 -0.81 1.03 7.32
CA ARG A 558 0.38 0.19 7.57
C ARG A 558 1.51 0.38 6.57
N ALA A 559 1.23 0.48 5.27
CA ALA A 559 2.26 0.76 4.26
C ALA A 559 3.03 2.09 4.51
N ALA A 560 2.39 3.07 5.17
CA ALA A 560 3.06 4.32 5.54
C ALA A 560 4.15 4.11 6.60
N ALA A 561 4.01 3.11 7.48
CA ALA A 561 5.02 2.74 8.48
C ALA A 561 6.32 2.28 7.84
N ALA A 562 6.25 1.38 6.84
CA ALA A 562 7.41 0.98 6.04
C ALA A 562 7.95 2.15 5.20
N ALA A 563 7.06 2.96 4.61
CA ALA A 563 7.47 4.13 3.83
C ALA A 563 8.31 5.12 4.65
N GLU A 564 7.99 5.34 5.94
CA GLU A 564 8.81 6.17 6.82
C GLU A 564 10.11 5.49 7.24
N ARG A 565 10.10 4.19 7.56
CA ARG A 565 11.33 3.40 7.81
C ARG A 565 12.31 3.44 6.63
N LEU A 566 11.78 3.51 5.41
CA LEU A 566 12.54 3.53 4.16
C LEU A 566 12.91 4.95 3.67
N TRP A 567 12.19 5.98 4.09
CA TRP A 567 12.50 7.38 3.78
C TRP A 567 13.39 8.03 4.83
N SER A 568 13.02 7.96 6.10
CA SER A 568 13.60 8.81 7.17
C SER A 568 14.89 8.23 7.76
N PRO A 569 15.76 9.07 8.37
CA PRO A 569 16.92 8.62 9.12
C PRO A 569 16.58 7.60 10.22
N ARG A 570 17.46 6.62 10.42
CA ARG A 570 17.30 5.58 11.46
C ARG A 570 17.15 6.18 12.86
N ASP A 571 17.94 7.19 13.18
CA ASP A 571 18.00 7.78 14.53
C ASP A 571 16.73 8.59 14.88
N LEU A 572 15.96 9.03 13.88
CA LEU A 572 14.64 9.65 14.06
C LEU A 572 13.50 8.62 14.20
N THR A 573 13.81 7.34 14.01
CA THR A 573 12.85 6.22 13.95
C THR A 573 13.22 5.08 14.93
N THR A 574 14.10 5.33 15.91
CA THR A 574 14.50 4.41 17.00
C THR A 574 13.67 4.58 18.28
N ALA A 575 13.98 3.86 19.37
CA ALA A 575 13.18 3.80 20.61
C ALA A 575 12.60 5.14 21.11
N HIS A 576 11.39 5.09 21.68
CA HIS A 576 10.45 6.21 21.90
C HIS A 576 9.83 6.83 20.62
N ALA A 577 10.39 6.60 19.42
CA ALA A 577 9.76 7.08 18.20
C ALA A 577 8.39 6.43 17.91
N THR A 578 8.04 5.28 18.48
CA THR A 578 6.72 4.64 18.24
C THR A 578 5.56 5.50 18.76
N GLU A 579 5.62 6.03 19.98
CA GLU A 579 4.56 6.91 20.51
C GLU A 579 4.45 8.25 19.74
N ILE A 580 5.61 8.76 19.30
CA ILE A 580 5.73 9.98 18.50
C ILE A 580 5.18 9.75 17.08
N ALA A 581 5.52 8.61 16.49
CA ALA A 581 5.05 8.19 15.18
C ALA A 581 3.56 7.89 15.19
N MET A 582 3.02 7.21 16.20
CA MET A 582 1.59 6.91 16.33
C MET A 582 0.74 8.17 16.15
N LYS A 583 1.10 9.27 16.82
CA LYS A 583 0.40 10.57 16.71
C LYS A 583 0.52 11.14 15.30
N ARG A 584 1.70 11.12 14.67
CA ARG A 584 1.87 11.58 13.28
C ARG A 584 1.16 10.68 12.26
N LEU A 585 1.09 9.38 12.51
CA LEU A 585 0.43 8.38 11.67
C LEU A 585 -1.10 8.49 11.78
N GLN A 586 -1.66 8.75 12.97
CA GLN A 586 -3.07 9.09 13.16
C GLN A 586 -3.44 10.35 12.34
N TYR A 587 -2.59 11.39 12.38
CA TYR A 587 -2.77 12.60 11.55
C TYR A 587 -2.62 12.33 10.04
N PHE A 588 -1.66 11.51 9.62
CA PHE A 588 -1.48 11.12 8.21
C PHE A 588 -2.64 10.26 7.71
N ARG A 589 -3.16 9.34 8.53
CA ARG A 589 -4.39 8.59 8.27
C ARG A 589 -5.58 9.54 8.04
N CYS A 590 -5.70 10.61 8.81
CA CYS A 590 -6.71 11.65 8.55
C CYS A 590 -6.46 12.48 7.30
N LEU A 591 -5.20 12.63 6.85
CA LEU A 591 -4.87 13.23 5.57
C LEU A 591 -5.29 12.30 4.41
N LEU A 592 -4.98 11.00 4.51
CA LEU A 592 -5.42 9.98 3.55
C LEU A 592 -6.95 9.97 3.39
N ASN A 593 -7.69 9.86 4.50
CA ASN A 593 -9.16 9.88 4.46
C ASN A 593 -9.74 11.16 3.84
N ARG A 594 -9.15 12.34 4.13
CA ARG A 594 -9.56 13.62 3.50
C ARG A 594 -9.23 13.67 2.00
N ARG A 595 -8.20 12.95 1.54
CA ARG A 595 -7.83 12.79 0.12
C ARG A 595 -8.58 11.63 -0.56
N GLY A 596 -9.64 11.09 0.05
CA GLY A 596 -10.46 10.01 -0.50
C GLY A 596 -9.84 8.62 -0.44
N VAL A 597 -8.69 8.45 0.23
CA VAL A 597 -8.04 7.15 0.45
C VAL A 597 -8.67 6.49 1.69
N ALA A 598 -9.31 5.33 1.52
CA ALA A 598 -10.01 4.63 2.59
C ALA A 598 -9.03 3.93 3.55
N ALA A 599 -8.38 4.69 4.45
CA ALA A 599 -7.42 4.13 5.40
C ALA A 599 -8.09 3.65 6.70
N ALA A 600 -7.74 2.45 7.15
CA ALA A 600 -8.16 1.90 8.44
C ALA A 600 -7.68 2.78 9.62
N PRO A 601 -8.28 2.66 10.83
CA PRO A 601 -7.71 3.26 12.02
C PRO A 601 -6.40 2.55 12.41
N VAL A 602 -5.46 3.31 12.95
CA VAL A 602 -4.10 2.91 13.37
C VAL A 602 -4.13 1.90 14.52
N THR A 603 -5.02 2.12 15.49
CA THR A 603 -5.12 1.37 16.76
C THR A 603 -6.18 0.26 16.73
N ASN A 604 -6.97 0.16 15.67
CA ASN A 604 -8.16 -0.69 15.65
C ASN A 604 -7.88 -2.09 15.10
N TYR A 605 -7.80 -3.08 16.00
CA TYR A 605 -7.65 -4.50 15.70
C TYR A 605 -8.63 -5.06 14.65
N ASN A 606 -9.86 -4.53 14.59
CA ASN A 606 -10.89 -4.98 13.64
C ASN A 606 -10.91 -4.16 12.32
N ALA A 607 -10.11 -3.10 12.20
CA ALA A 607 -10.10 -2.08 11.14
C ALA A 607 -11.42 -1.32 10.85
N ARG A 608 -12.59 -1.86 11.25
CA ARG A 608 -13.94 -1.45 10.77
C ARG A 608 -14.91 -1.09 11.92
N THR A 609 -14.41 -0.63 13.07
CA THR A 609 -15.22 -0.18 14.23
C THR A 609 -15.64 1.28 14.09
N ALA A 610 -16.76 1.66 14.73
CA ALA A 610 -17.17 3.05 14.87
C ALA A 610 -16.13 3.88 15.65
N PRO A 611 -16.03 5.21 15.43
CA PRO A 611 -15.07 6.07 16.15
C PRO A 611 -15.56 6.44 17.56
N ASP A 612 -14.66 6.47 18.55
CA ASP A 612 -15.01 6.62 19.97
C ASP A 612 -15.61 7.98 20.40
N GLY A 613 -15.57 9.00 19.53
CA GLY A 613 -16.15 10.31 19.84
C GLY A 613 -15.66 11.47 18.95
N PRO A 614 -15.87 12.73 19.38
CA PRO A 614 -15.30 13.90 18.72
C PRO A 614 -13.76 13.85 18.71
N GLY A 615 -13.13 14.27 17.60
CA GLY A 615 -11.67 14.24 17.46
C GLY A 615 -11.07 12.85 17.13
N SER A 616 -11.88 11.79 17.16
CA SER A 616 -11.50 10.38 16.95
C SER A 616 -10.77 10.03 15.65
N CYS A 617 -10.64 10.95 14.69
CA CYS A 617 -9.71 10.76 13.59
C CYS A 617 -8.26 10.92 14.07
N PHE A 618 -7.98 11.98 14.83
CA PHE A 618 -6.63 12.38 15.24
C PHE A 618 -6.15 11.72 16.54
N VAL A 619 -7.09 11.20 17.33
CA VAL A 619 -6.85 10.45 18.56
C VAL A 619 -7.72 9.20 18.50
N GLN A 620 -7.08 8.06 18.25
CA GLN A 620 -7.67 6.71 18.14
C GLN A 620 -7.02 5.80 19.19
#